data_AF-A0A955NDI0-F1
#
_entry.id   AF-A0A955NDI0-F1
#
_cell.length_a   1.000
_cell.length_b   1.000
_cell.length_c   1.000
_cell.angle_alpha   90.00
_cell.angle_beta   90.00
_cell.angle_gamma   90.00
#
_symmetry.space_group_name_H-M   'P 1'
#
loop_
_entity.id
_entity.type
_entity.pdbx_description
1 polymer ?
#
loop_
_entity_poly.entity_id
_entity_poly.type
_entity_poly.pdbx_seq_one_letter_code
_entity_poly.pdbx_strand_id
1 'polypeptide(L)' 'YDPTPDGLACGHCDSCILRRNGFEKAGIPDPTRYA' A
#
# COMPACT_ATOMS: atom_id res chain seq x y z
N TYR A 1 -14.13 -1.72 -4.05
CA TYR A 1 -13.06 -2.55 -3.47
C TYR A 1 -12.88 -3.70 -4.43
N ASP A 2 -11.99 -3.54 -5.40
CA ASP A 2 -11.62 -4.61 -6.32
C ASP A 2 -10.29 -5.14 -5.81
N PRO A 3 -10.26 -6.27 -5.07
CA PRO A 3 -8.99 -6.90 -4.75
C PRO A 3 -8.35 -7.29 -6.09
N THR A 4 -7.11 -6.87 -6.32
CA THR A 4 -6.36 -7.36 -7.48
C THR A 4 -6.42 -8.89 -7.47
N PRO A 5 -6.58 -9.56 -8.62
CA PRO A 5 -6.75 -11.01 -8.68
C PRO A 5 -5.62 -11.79 -7.96
N ASP A 6 -4.46 -11.15 -7.81
CA ASP A 6 -3.26 -11.68 -7.15
C ASP A 6 -3.20 -11.43 -5.64
N GLY A 7 -4.21 -10.79 -5.03
CA GLY A 7 -4.22 -10.46 -3.60
C GLY A 7 -3.21 -9.38 -3.19
N LEU A 8 -2.66 -8.66 -4.17
CA LEU A 8 -1.69 -7.58 -3.96
C LEU A 8 -2.39 -6.25 -3.61
N ALA A 9 -1.65 -5.39 -2.93
CA ALA A 9 -2.14 -4.07 -2.56
C ALA A 9 -2.34 -3.20 -3.82
N CYS A 10 -3.53 -2.60 -3.97
CA CYS A 10 -3.93 -1.83 -5.15
C CYS A 10 -2.97 -0.66 -5.54
N GLY A 11 -2.19 -0.13 -4.59
CA GLY A 11 -1.32 1.04 -4.79
C GLY A 11 -2.01 2.40 -4.94
N HIS A 12 -3.29 2.44 -5.35
CA HIS A 12 -4.02 3.67 -5.72
C HIS A 12 -5.24 3.99 -4.84
N CYS A 13 -5.62 3.11 -3.92
CA CYS A 13 -6.76 3.28 -3.02
C CYS A 13 -6.31 3.93 -1.70
N ASP A 14 -7.24 4.57 -1.00
CA ASP A 14 -6.95 5.35 0.21
C ASP A 14 -6.17 4.56 1.25
N SER A 15 -6.50 3.28 1.46
CA SER A 15 -5.76 2.40 2.37
C SER A 15 -4.28 2.26 1.99
N CYS A 16 -3.97 2.14 0.69
CA CYS A 16 -2.59 2.02 0.23
C CYS A 16 -1.82 3.32 0.37
N ILE A 17 -2.48 4.45 0.11
CA ILE A 17 -1.90 5.79 0.24
C ILE A 17 -1.60 6.10 1.72
N LEU A 18 -2.59 5.90 2.60
CA LEU A 18 -2.44 6.11 4.04
C LEU A 18 -1.28 5.29 4.60
N ARG A 19 -1.16 4.04 4.17
CA ARG A 19 -0.12 3.15 4.66
C ARG A 19 1.27 3.56 4.16
N ARG A 20 1.41 3.93 2.88
CA ARG A 20 2.68 4.47 2.33
C ARG A 20 3.12 5.72 3.10
N ASN A 21 2.19 6.64 3.34
CA ASN A 21 2.44 7.84 4.13
C ASN A 21 2.83 7.51 5.58
N GLY A 22 2.25 6.47 6.18
CA GLY A 22 2.61 5.99 7.51
C GLY A 22 4.06 5.51 7.59
N PHE A 23 4.47 4.70 6.61
CA PHE A 23 5.86 4.22 6.51
C PHE A 23 6.85 5.35 6.26
N GLU A 24 6.52 6.27 5.35
CA GLU A 24 7.34 7.46 5.07
C GLU A 24 7.52 8.33 6.32
N LYS A 25 6.43 8.61 7.05
CA LYS A 25 6.47 9.38 8.31
C LYS A 25 7.27 8.69 9.41
N ALA A 26 7.26 7.36 9.45
CA ALA A 26 8.05 6.59 10.39
C ALA A 26 9.53 6.48 9.98
N GLY A 27 9.89 6.88 8.75
CA GLY A 27 11.23 6.72 8.20
C GLY A 27 11.60 5.25 7.94
N ILE A 28 10.60 4.38 7.77
CA ILE A 28 10.78 2.93 7.59
C ILE A 28 10.40 2.57 6.15
N PRO A 29 11.17 1.72 5.44
CA PRO A 29 10.79 1.25 4.12
C PRO A 29 9.52 0.38 4.17
N ASP A 30 8.54 0.66 3.30
CA ASP A 30 7.32 -0.16 3.17
C ASP A 30 7.68 -1.52 2.52
N PRO A 31 7.50 -2.66 3.20
CA PRO A 31 7.82 -3.98 2.65
C PRO A 31 6.77 -4.49 1.65
N THR A 32 5.69 -3.74 1.43
CA THR A 32 4.55 -4.25 0.70
C THR A 32 4.74 -4.19 -0.80
N ARG A 33 4.33 -5.29 -1.43
CA ARG A 33 4.22 -5.41 -2.88
C ARG A 33 2.85 -4.91 -3.33
N TYR A 34 2.89 -3.88 -4.16
CA TYR A 34 1.72 -3.33 -4.83
C TYR A 34 1.56 -4.02 -6.20
N ALA A 35 0.32 -4.06 -6.70
CA ALA A 35 -0.01 -4.50 -8.06
C ALA A 35 0.40 -3.45 -9.11
#